data_AF-A0AAU5CPA3-F1
#
_entry.id   AF-A0AAU5CPA3-F1
#
_cell.length_a   1.000
_cell.length_b   1.000
_cell.length_c   1.000
_cell.angle_alpha   90.00
_cell.angle_beta   90.00
_cell.angle_gamma   90.00
#
_symmetry.space_group_name_H-M   'P 1'
#
loop_
_entity.id
_entity.type
_entity.pdbx_description
1 polymer ?
#
loop_
_entity_poly.entity_id
_entity_poly.type
_entity_poly.pdbx_seq_one_letter_code
_entity_poly.pdbx_strand_id
1 'polypeptide(L)'
;MAELLHLTERPLWEAARGTGTYEMSTRGRTLHEEGFIHCSLPHQLAGVAELLYGSGAGDQDLVVLVIDTDRLPVPVRYESLSPGGEEFPHIYGPVPAEAVVEVRPWPYKKGNPS
;
A
#
# COMPACT_ATOMS: atom_id res chain seq x y z
N MET A 1 10.17 14.73 -1.74
CA MET A 1 9.34 13.69 -1.12
C MET A 1 8.63 12.93 -2.21
N ALA A 2 8.97 11.65 -2.37
CA ALA A 2 8.22 10.74 -3.22
C ALA A 2 7.30 9.91 -2.32
N GLU A 3 6.01 9.88 -2.66
CA GLU A 3 4.99 9.16 -1.92
C GLU A 3 4.62 7.87 -2.65
N LEU A 4 4.52 6.77 -1.89
CA LEU A 4 4.02 5.49 -2.37
C LEU A 4 2.69 5.17 -1.70
N LEU A 5 1.84 4.44 -2.42
CA LEU A 5 0.54 4.03 -1.92
C LEU A 5 0.53 2.53 -1.65
N HIS A 6 0.04 2.11 -0.49
CA HIS A 6 -0.19 0.71 -0.17
C HIS A 6 -1.66 0.50 0.21
N LEU A 7 -2.36 -0.40 -0.48
CA LEU A 7 -3.75 -0.73 -0.20
C LEU A 7 -3.81 -1.92 0.76
N THR A 8 -4.56 -1.78 1.85
CA THR A 8 -4.70 -2.82 2.89
C THR A 8 -6.07 -2.76 3.56
N GLU A 9 -6.46 -3.84 4.22
CA GLU A 9 -7.55 -3.85 5.19
C GLU A 9 -7.20 -2.98 6.41
N ARG A 10 -8.13 -2.12 6.85
CA ARG A 10 -7.95 -1.21 8.01
C ARG A 10 -7.48 -1.93 9.28
N PRO A 11 -8.02 -3.10 9.67
CA PRO A 11 -7.58 -3.77 10.89
C PRO A 11 -6.08 -4.13 10.90
N LEU A 12 -5.50 -4.44 9.72
CA LEU A 12 -4.07 -4.73 9.60
C LEU A 12 -3.24 -3.48 9.86
N TRP A 13 -3.68 -2.33 9.36
CA TRP A 13 -3.04 -1.06 9.65
C TRP A 13 -3.14 -0.66 11.12
N GLU A 14 -4.32 -0.77 11.74
CA GLU A 14 -4.47 -0.42 13.16
C GLU A 14 -3.64 -1.34 14.08
N ALA A 15 -3.51 -2.62 13.73
CA ALA A 15 -2.61 -3.54 14.44
C ALA A 15 -1.14 -3.09 14.31
N ALA A 16 -0.69 -2.73 13.10
CA ALA A 16 0.65 -2.23 12.83
C ALA A 16 0.97 -0.91 13.56
N ARG A 17 -0.02 -0.02 13.74
CA ARG A 17 0.15 1.18 14.55
C ARG A 17 0.44 0.85 16.02
N GLY A 18 -0.16 -0.22 16.54
CA GLY A 18 0.08 -0.68 17.90
C GLY A 18 1.47 -1.30 18.10
N THR A 19 2.02 -1.94 17.06
CA THR A 19 3.35 -2.59 17.11
C THR A 19 4.49 -1.69 16.64
N GLY A 20 4.19 -0.64 15.87
CA GLY A 20 5.15 0.33 15.33
C GLY A 20 5.66 0.00 13.91
N THR A 21 5.36 -1.19 13.37
CA THR A 21 5.76 -1.62 12.03
C THR A 21 4.63 -2.33 11.30
N TYR A 22 4.52 -2.08 9.99
CA TYR A 22 3.62 -2.76 9.08
C TYR A 22 4.40 -3.79 8.24
N GLU A 23 3.90 -5.02 8.19
CA GLU A 23 4.62 -6.18 7.63
C GLU A 23 3.76 -7.05 6.71
N MET A 24 2.64 -6.54 6.21
CA MET A 24 1.90 -7.24 5.15
C MET A 24 2.42 -6.80 3.80
N SER A 25 2.58 -7.74 2.87
CA SER A 25 3.08 -7.47 1.54
C SER A 25 1.97 -7.09 0.56
N THR A 26 0.90 -7.88 0.59
CA THR A 26 -0.31 -7.73 -0.21
C THR A 26 -1.44 -8.47 0.50
N ARG A 27 -2.62 -8.52 -0.11
CA ARG A 27 -3.79 -9.20 0.45
C ARG A 27 -3.46 -10.65 0.81
N GLY A 28 -3.52 -10.97 2.11
CA GLY A 28 -3.32 -12.32 2.63
C GLY A 28 -1.89 -12.85 2.61
N ARG A 29 -0.88 -12.01 2.35
CA ARG A 29 0.53 -12.39 2.29
C ARG A 29 1.38 -11.42 3.09
N THR A 30 2.29 -11.95 3.89
CA THR A 30 3.21 -11.19 4.73
C THR A 30 4.49 -10.81 3.99
N LEU A 31 5.22 -9.82 4.51
CA LEU A 31 6.57 -9.45 4.07
C LEU A 31 7.51 -10.66 4.12
N HIS A 32 7.39 -11.53 5.12
CA HIS A 32 8.22 -12.73 5.24
C HIS A 32 7.97 -13.73 4.09
N GLU A 33 6.74 -13.80 3.58
CA GLU A 33 6.38 -14.73 2.51
C GLU A 33 6.79 -14.24 1.11
N GLU A 34 6.74 -12.92 0.86
CA GLU A 34 7.02 -12.32 -0.46
C GLU A 34 8.43 -11.71 -0.56
N GLY A 35 9.02 -11.28 0.56
CA GLY A 35 10.33 -10.63 0.62
C GLY A 35 10.33 -9.12 0.41
N PHE A 36 9.18 -8.53 0.04
CA PHE A 36 8.98 -7.09 -0.11
C PHE A 36 7.49 -6.72 0.08
N ILE A 37 7.18 -5.44 0.25
CA ILE A 37 5.80 -4.92 0.33
C ILE A 37 5.43 -4.27 -1.00
N HIS A 38 4.31 -4.71 -1.59
CA HIS A 38 3.80 -4.16 -2.84
C HIS A 38 3.23 -2.77 -2.61
N CYS A 39 3.73 -1.79 -3.35
CA CYS A 39 3.17 -0.45 -3.38
C CYS A 39 2.65 -0.12 -4.79
N SER A 40 2.04 1.05 -4.91
CA SER A 40 1.45 1.56 -6.12
C SER A 40 1.71 3.05 -6.25
N LEU A 41 1.80 3.51 -7.49
CA LEU A 41 1.65 4.91 -7.85
C LEU A 41 0.14 5.27 -7.89
N PRO A 42 -0.22 6.57 -7.82
CA PRO A 42 -1.63 6.98 -7.82
C PRO A 42 -2.48 6.44 -8.97
N HIS A 43 -1.91 6.31 -10.18
CA HIS A 43 -2.63 5.80 -11.35
C HIS A 43 -2.81 4.28 -11.35
N GLN A 44 -1.99 3.55 -10.58
CA GLN A 44 -2.02 2.08 -10.47
C GLN A 44 -3.07 1.58 -9.47
N LEU A 45 -3.39 2.40 -8.48
CA LEU A 45 -4.15 1.98 -7.29
C LEU A 45 -5.52 1.38 -7.62
N ALA A 46 -6.25 1.95 -8.58
CA ALA A 46 -7.57 1.46 -8.96
C ALA A 46 -7.50 0.04 -9.56
N GLY A 47 -6.53 -0.22 -10.44
CA GLY A 47 -6.31 -1.54 -11.02
C GLY A 47 -5.86 -2.57 -9.98
N VAL A 48 -5.00 -2.17 -9.04
CA VAL A 48 -4.58 -3.04 -7.93
C VAL A 48 -5.74 -3.39 -7.01
N ALA A 49 -6.61 -2.43 -6.69
CA ALA A 49 -7.79 -2.69 -5.87
C ALA A 49 -8.74 -3.70 -6.53
N GLU A 50 -9.00 -3.55 -7.83
CA GLU A 50 -9.83 -4.50 -8.57
C GLU A 50 -9.17 -5.89 -8.67
N LEU A 51 -7.86 -5.94 -8.92
CA LEU A 51 -7.11 -7.20 -8.99
C LEU A 51 -7.13 -7.97 -7.66
N LEU A 52 -6.89 -7.30 -6.53
CA LEU A 52 -6.76 -7.95 -5.23
C LEU A 52 -8.11 -8.22 -4.55
N TYR A 53 -9.08 -7.31 -4.71
CA TYR A 53 -10.32 -7.31 -3.94
C TYR A 53 -11.59 -7.48 -4.80
N GLY A 54 -11.46 -7.47 -6.13
CA GLY A 54 -12.56 -7.61 -7.07
C GLY A 54 -13.50 -6.40 -7.07
N SER A 55 -14.67 -6.56 -7.70
CA SER A 55 -15.71 -5.52 -7.78
C SER A 55 -16.28 -5.11 -6.41
N GLY A 56 -16.06 -5.92 -5.37
CA GLY A 56 -16.46 -5.65 -3.98
C GLY A 56 -15.43 -4.89 -3.15
N ALA A 57 -14.34 -4.39 -3.74
CA ALA A 57 -13.34 -3.56 -3.03
C ALA A 57 -13.99 -2.33 -2.36
N GLY A 58 -15.09 -1.83 -2.94
CA GLY A 58 -15.89 -0.70 -2.46
C GLY A 58 -16.51 -0.87 -1.07
N ASP A 59 -16.88 -2.11 -0.76
CA ASP A 59 -17.68 -2.48 0.42
C ASP A 59 -16.82 -3.04 1.55
N GLN A 60 -15.53 -3.19 1.31
CA GLN A 60 -14.56 -3.64 2.30
C GLN A 60 -14.00 -2.45 3.07
N ASP A 61 -13.64 -2.67 4.34
CA ASP A 61 -12.99 -1.65 5.17
C ASP A 61 -11.51 -1.52 4.79
N LEU A 62 -11.27 -0.96 3.61
CA LEU A 62 -9.94 -0.76 3.02
C LEU A 62 -9.42 0.66 3.28
N VAL A 63 -8.11 0.75 3.42
CA VAL A 63 -7.38 2.00 3.52
C VAL A 63 -6.19 2.01 2.57
N VAL A 64 -5.81 3.21 2.16
CA VAL A 64 -4.59 3.51 1.43
C VAL A 64 -3.63 4.17 2.40
N LEU A 65 -2.50 3.51 2.65
CA LEU A 65 -1.38 4.08 3.37
C LEU A 65 -0.57 4.92 2.39
N VAL A 66 -0.36 6.20 2.73
CA VAL A 66 0.54 7.09 2.00
C VAL A 66 1.88 7.06 2.72
N ILE A 67 2.89 6.53 2.04
CA ILE A 67 4.20 6.24 2.61
C ILE A 67 5.21 7.24 2.06
N ASP A 68 5.88 7.97 2.95
CA ASP A 68 6.98 8.87 2.63
C ASP A 68 8.28 8.06 2.49
N THR A 69 8.79 7.98 1.27
CA THR A 69 10.00 7.18 0.96
C THR A 69 11.25 7.73 1.62
N ASP A 70 11.31 9.02 1.97
CA ASP A 70 12.45 9.62 2.65
C ASP A 70 12.56 9.15 4.12
N ARG A 71 11.51 8.49 4.66
CA ARG A 71 11.45 7.93 6.02
C ARG A 71 11.64 6.42 6.07
N LEU A 72 11.90 5.78 4.93
CA LEU A 72 12.10 4.34 4.88
C LEU A 72 13.56 4.00 5.20
N PRO A 73 13.82 3.07 6.16
CA PRO A 73 15.17 2.60 6.46
C PRO A 73 15.68 1.55 5.44
N VAL A 74 14.86 1.24 4.43
CA VAL A 74 15.05 0.14 3.48
C VAL A 74 14.84 0.63 2.04
N PRO A 75 15.47 -0.01 1.05
CA PRO A 75 15.38 0.46 -0.33
C PRO A 75 14.00 0.22 -0.93
N VAL A 76 13.63 1.13 -1.84
CA VAL A 76 12.52 1.00 -2.77
C VAL A 76 13.08 0.61 -4.13
N ARG A 77 12.46 -0.36 -4.81
CA ARG A 77 12.76 -0.68 -6.21
C ARG A 77 11.49 -0.64 -7.05
N TYR A 78 11.64 -0.22 -8.29
CA TYR A 78 10.56 -0.25 -9.28
C TYR A 78 10.82 -1.44 -10.19
N GLU A 79 9.86 -2.35 -10.26
CA GLU A 79 10.03 -3.62 -10.97
C GLU A 79 8.75 -3.98 -11.74
N SER A 80 8.91 -4.45 -12.97
CA SER A 80 7.82 -4.93 -13.81
C SER A 80 7.71 -6.46 -13.75
N LEU A 81 6.49 -7.00 -13.81
CA LEU A 81 6.27 -8.46 -13.89
C LEU A 81 6.76 -9.09 -15.20
N SER A 82 6.88 -8.29 -16.26
CA SER A 82 7.34 -8.73 -17.58
C SER A 82 8.24 -7.68 -18.23
N PRO A 83 9.20 -8.07 -19.09
CA PRO A 83 10.09 -7.12 -19.75
C PRO A 83 9.31 -6.06 -20.55
N GLY A 84 9.55 -4.79 -20.22
CA GLY A 84 8.87 -3.64 -20.85
C GLY A 84 7.45 -3.38 -20.33
N GLY A 85 7.02 -4.10 -19.29
CA GLY A 85 5.78 -3.84 -18.59
C GLY A 85 5.85 -2.62 -17.67
N GLU A 86 4.69 -2.25 -17.12
CA GLU A 86 4.60 -1.21 -16.11
C GLU A 86 5.35 -1.64 -14.83
N GLU A 87 6.11 -0.71 -14.25
CA GLU A 87 6.85 -0.95 -13.02
C GLU A 87 6.02 -0.59 -11.78
N PHE A 88 6.05 -1.47 -10.80
CA PHE A 88 5.42 -1.25 -9.50
C PHE A 88 6.52 -1.05 -8.43
N PRO A 89 6.32 -0.10 -7.50
CA PRO A 89 7.25 0.10 -6.41
C PRO A 89 7.14 -1.02 -5.36
N HIS A 90 8.28 -1.53 -4.92
CA HIS A 90 8.42 -2.55 -3.88
C HIS A 90 9.33 -2.05 -2.76
N ILE A 91 8.87 -2.15 -1.50
CA ILE A 91 9.66 -1.81 -0.31
C ILE A 91 10.29 -3.09 0.24
N TYR A 92 11.62 -3.16 0.28
CA TYR A 92 12.35 -4.37 0.69
C TYR A 92 12.60 -4.43 2.21
N GLY A 93 11.52 -4.38 2.98
CA GLY A 93 11.55 -4.49 4.43
C GLY A 93 10.29 -3.97 5.12
N PRO A 94 10.25 -4.00 6.46
CA PRO A 94 9.09 -3.53 7.22
C PRO A 94 8.93 -2.02 7.04
N VAL A 95 7.68 -1.56 7.00
CA VAL A 95 7.36 -0.13 6.92
C VAL A 95 7.16 0.40 8.34
N PRO A 96 8.00 1.32 8.86
CA PRO A 96 7.73 1.98 10.13
C PRO A 96 6.40 2.73 10.09
N ALA A 97 5.61 2.67 11.15
CA ALA A 97 4.34 3.38 11.21
C ALA A 97 4.49 4.91 11.02
N GLU A 98 5.64 5.47 11.40
CA GLU A 98 6.00 6.89 11.22
C GLU A 98 6.33 7.28 9.77
N ALA A 99 6.63 6.30 8.91
CA ALA A 99 6.80 6.50 7.48
C ALA A 99 5.44 6.65 6.77
N VAL A 100 4.35 6.20 7.41
CA VAL A 100 2.98 6.43 6.92
C VAL A 100 2.53 7.83 7.34
N VAL A 101 2.52 8.75 6.38
CA VAL A 101 2.23 10.18 6.61
C VAL A 101 0.74 10.52 6.49
N GLU A 102 -0.03 9.68 5.79
CA GLU A 102 -1.47 9.83 5.66
C GLU A 102 -2.15 8.47 5.49
N VAL A 103 -3.39 8.34 5.96
CA VAL A 103 -4.21 7.14 5.80
C VAL A 103 -5.56 7.55 5.25
N ARG A 104 -5.88 7.08 4.05
CA ARG A 104 -7.10 7.47 3.33
C ARG A 104 -8.06 6.28 3.22
N PRO A 105 -9.38 6.47 3.34
CA PRO A 105 -10.32 5.39 3.06
C PRO A 105 -10.30 5.04 1.56
N TRP A 106 -10.47 3.75 1.24
CA TRP A 106 -10.73 3.28 -0.10
C TRP A 106 -12.15 2.70 -0.21
N PRO A 107 -12.91 2.99 -1.29
CA PRO A 107 -12.58 3.91 -2.36
C PRO A 107 -12.64 5.34 -1.84
N TYR A 108 -11.90 6.26 -2.50
CA TYR A 108 -12.02 7.67 -2.19
C TYR A 108 -13.46 8.11 -2.43
N LYS A 109 -14.24 8.29 -1.37
CA LYS A 109 -15.54 8.93 -1.49
C LYS A 109 -15.26 10.36 -1.94
N LYS A 110 -15.59 10.69 -3.19
CA LYS A 110 -15.67 12.09 -3.62
C LYS A 110 -16.70 12.75 -2.71
N GLY A 111 -16.23 13.46 -1.69
CA GLY A 111 -17.04 14.38 -0.91
C GLY A 111 -17.51 15.47 -1.84
N ASN A 112 -18.83 15.59 -1.98
CA ASN A 112 -19.50 16.74 -2.53
C ASN A 112 -18.88 18.02 -1.93
N PRO A 113 -18.46 19.02 -2.72
CA PRO A 113 -18.01 20.28 -2.13
C PRO A 113 -19.18 20.86 -1.35
N SER A 114 -19.01 20.98 -0.03
CA SER A 114 -19.87 21.83 0.81
C SER A 114 -19.80 23.28 0.34
#